data_AF-A0A1C3N4P7-F1
#
_entry.id   AF-A0A1C3N4P7-F1
#
_cell.length_a   1.000
_cell.length_b   1.000
_cell.length_c   1.000
_cell.angle_alpha   90.00
_cell.angle_beta   90.00
_cell.angle_gamma   90.00
#
_symmetry.space_group_name_H-M   'P 1'
#
loop_
_entity.id
_entity.type
_entity.pdbx_description
1 polymer ?
#
loop_
_entity_poly.entity_id
_entity_poly.type
_entity_poly.pdbx_seq_one_letter_code
_entity_poly.pdbx_strand_id
1 'polypeptide(L)'
;MSALTLRPAATPLDLNWRLQGQCLGEDPNHMHPDPSDKAGEQYAKAVCRGCPVAQQCLRESFDLRDWHGVRAGLTGTERRNLAGKREPRWCVRCNDVFVPRLDNQVRCRPCASFVDGNRVRETRKR
;
A
#
# COMPACT_ATOMS: atom_id res chain seq x y z
N MET A 1 -36.58 -2.81 31.24
CA MET A 1 -35.71 -1.62 31.14
C MET A 1 -34.53 -1.99 30.25
N SER A 2 -34.65 -1.79 28.94
CA SER A 2 -33.58 -2.10 27.98
C SER A 2 -32.74 -0.85 27.75
N ALA A 3 -31.48 -0.88 28.19
CA ALA A 3 -30.50 0.11 27.78
C ALA A 3 -30.16 -0.12 26.30
N LEU A 4 -30.62 0.78 25.44
CA LEU A 4 -30.14 0.89 24.07
C LEU A 4 -28.67 1.33 24.13
N THR A 5 -27.74 0.40 23.92
CA THR A 5 -26.33 0.74 23.71
C THR A 5 -26.22 1.44 22.35
N LEU A 6 -26.14 2.77 22.39
CA LEU A 6 -25.77 3.58 21.23
C LEU A 6 -24.41 3.08 20.72
N ARG A 7 -24.35 2.69 19.43
CA ARG A 7 -23.07 2.56 18.72
C ARG A 7 -22.37 3.92 18.80
N PRO A 8 -21.11 4.00 19.24
CA PRO A 8 -20.39 5.27 19.16
C PRO A 8 -20.31 5.65 17.68
N ALA A 9 -20.88 6.79 17.31
CA ALA A 9 -20.58 7.44 16.06
C ALA A 9 -19.09 7.80 16.09
N ALA A 10 -18.35 7.41 15.04
CA ALA A 10 -16.94 7.75 14.91
C ALA A 10 -16.74 9.26 15.15
N THR A 11 -15.93 9.60 16.14
CA THR A 11 -15.64 10.97 16.51
C THR A 11 -14.95 11.69 15.34
N PRO A 12 -15.17 13.01 15.11
CA PRO A 12 -14.53 13.73 14.01
C PRO A 12 -12.99 13.70 14.02
N LEU A 13 -12.37 13.39 15.17
CA LEU A 13 -10.92 13.19 15.30
C LEU A 13 -10.44 11.81 14.80
N ASP A 14 -11.34 10.83 14.64
CA ASP A 14 -11.06 9.52 14.01
C ASP A 14 -11.09 9.57 12.48
N LEU A 15 -11.53 10.68 11.87
CA LEU A 15 -11.82 10.74 10.43
C LEU A 15 -10.60 11.08 9.55
N ASN A 16 -9.48 11.53 10.11
CA ASN A 16 -8.28 11.81 9.32
C ASN A 16 -7.32 10.63 9.36
N TRP A 17 -7.60 9.61 8.56
CA TRP A 17 -6.77 8.42 8.40
C TRP A 17 -5.27 8.73 8.19
N ARG A 18 -4.93 9.91 7.64
CA ARG A 18 -3.54 10.35 7.47
C ARG A 18 -2.77 10.41 8.79
N LEU A 19 -3.44 10.68 9.91
CA LEU A 19 -2.84 10.71 11.25
C LEU A 19 -2.42 9.32 11.75
N GLN A 20 -2.92 8.25 11.14
CA GLN A 20 -2.55 6.86 11.44
C GLN A 20 -1.47 6.33 10.48
N GLY A 21 -0.92 7.18 9.62
CA GLY A 21 0.16 6.82 8.71
C GLY A 21 1.47 6.59 9.45
N GLN A 22 2.15 5.48 9.16
CA GLN A 22 3.48 5.19 9.72
C GLN A 22 4.55 6.20 9.29
N CYS A 23 4.36 6.88 8.16
CA CYS A 23 5.24 7.96 7.71
C CYS A 23 5.03 9.28 8.46
N LEU A 24 4.10 9.35 9.42
CA LEU A 24 3.90 10.55 10.23
C LEU A 24 5.14 10.78 11.13
N GLY A 25 5.76 11.95 11.01
CA GLY A 25 6.97 12.30 11.75
C GLY A 25 8.28 11.97 11.01
N GLU A 26 8.20 11.32 9.85
CA GLU A 26 9.35 11.17 8.95
C GLU A 26 9.70 12.48 8.24
N ASP A 27 10.97 12.63 7.85
CA ASP A 27 11.39 13.75 7.01
C ASP A 27 10.66 13.70 5.65
N PRO A 28 10.03 14.79 5.18
CA PRO A 28 9.35 14.81 3.89
C PRO A 28 10.22 14.36 2.70
N ASN A 29 11.53 14.65 2.75
CA ASN A 29 12.48 14.27 1.70
C ASN A 29 12.67 12.75 1.65
N HIS A 30 12.57 12.04 2.77
CA HIS A 30 12.61 10.58 2.78
C HIS A 30 11.40 9.97 2.05
N MET A 31 10.24 10.61 2.12
CA MET A 31 9.05 10.14 1.41
C MET A 31 9.01 10.60 -0.06
N HIS A 32 9.89 11.54 -0.42
CA HIS A 32 10.03 12.14 -1.75
C HIS A 32 11.46 11.99 -2.29
N PRO A 33 12.01 10.76 -2.36
CA PRO A 33 13.38 10.56 -2.80
C PRO A 33 13.56 10.92 -4.28
N ASP A 34 14.78 11.32 -4.65
CA ASP A 34 15.15 11.50 -6.05
C ASP A 34 15.01 10.17 -6.82
N PRO A 35 14.55 10.16 -8.08
CA PRO A 35 14.43 8.92 -8.86
C PRO A 35 15.72 8.08 -8.98
N SER A 36 16.89 8.72 -8.89
CA SER A 36 18.20 8.09 -8.90
C SER A 36 18.62 7.51 -7.54
N ASP A 37 18.04 7.98 -6.43
CA ASP A 37 18.33 7.50 -5.08
C ASP A 37 17.54 6.21 -4.76
N LYS A 38 18.18 5.08 -5.08
CA LYS A 38 17.60 3.76 -4.79
C LYS A 38 17.59 3.41 -3.31
N ALA A 39 18.49 3.99 -2.51
CA ALA A 39 18.49 3.75 -1.07
C ALA A 39 17.32 4.47 -0.41
N GLY A 40 17.09 5.74 -0.75
CA GLY A 40 15.93 6.52 -0.30
C GLY A 40 14.60 5.91 -0.75
N GLU A 41 14.52 5.44 -2.00
CA GLU A 41 13.32 4.72 -2.50
C GLU A 41 13.01 3.47 -1.65
N GLN A 42 14.03 2.67 -1.34
CA GLN A 42 13.88 1.46 -0.52
C GLN A 42 13.48 1.80 0.92
N TYR A 43 14.07 2.84 1.50
CA TYR A 43 13.74 3.33 2.82
C TYR A 43 12.27 3.76 2.91
N ALA A 44 11.81 4.62 2.00
CA ALA A 44 10.43 5.09 1.96
C ALA A 44 9.42 3.95 1.79
N LYS A 45 9.77 2.95 0.96
CA LYS A 45 8.96 1.73 0.78
C LYS A 45 8.91 0.91 2.06
N ALA A 46 10.00 0.82 2.82
CA ALA A 46 10.06 0.12 4.09
C ALA A 46 9.21 0.81 5.17
N VAL A 47 9.20 2.15 5.22
CA VAL A 47 8.31 2.92 6.12
C VAL A 47 6.84 2.66 5.80
N CYS A 48 6.47 2.48 4.54
CA CYS A 48 5.09 2.19 4.16
C CYS A 48 4.64 0.75 4.49
N ARG A 49 5.57 -0.13 4.87
CA ARG A 49 5.34 -1.57 4.94
C ARG A 49 4.40 -1.93 6.09
N GLY A 50 3.29 -2.60 5.77
CA GLY A 50 2.26 -2.92 6.77
C GLY A 50 1.55 -1.70 7.39
N CYS A 51 1.67 -0.52 6.78
CA CYS A 51 0.98 0.69 7.26
C CYS A 51 -0.55 0.50 7.19
N PRO A 52 -1.29 0.74 8.29
CA PRO A 52 -2.72 0.41 8.39
C PRO A 52 -3.58 1.19 7.40
N VAL A 53 -3.13 2.38 7.00
CA VAL A 53 -3.85 3.28 6.10
C VAL A 53 -3.33 3.26 4.66
N ALA A 54 -2.44 2.31 4.34
CA ALA A 54 -1.82 2.23 3.01
C ALA A 54 -2.84 2.09 1.87
N GLN A 55 -3.96 1.38 2.07
CA GLN A 55 -5.01 1.27 1.03
C GLN A 55 -5.71 2.61 0.76
N GLN A 56 -6.08 3.33 1.82
CA GLN A 56 -6.72 4.65 1.70
C GLN A 56 -5.75 5.67 1.09
N CYS A 57 -4.49 5.63 1.55
CA CYS A 57 -3.40 6.42 0.97
C CYS A 57 -3.22 6.18 -0.52
N LEU A 58 -3.21 4.92 -0.95
CA LEU A 58 -3.03 4.58 -2.35
C LEU A 58 -4.23 5.02 -3.20
N ARG A 59 -5.46 4.79 -2.71
CA ARG A 59 -6.69 5.18 -3.40
C ARG A 59 -6.74 6.69 -3.62
N GLU A 60 -6.54 7.48 -2.56
CA GLU A 60 -6.53 8.94 -2.68
C GLU A 60 -5.48 9.43 -3.68
N SER A 61 -4.32 8.79 -3.68
CA SER A 61 -3.26 9.16 -4.60
C SER A 61 -3.60 8.91 -6.08
N PHE A 62 -4.47 7.93 -6.34
CA PHE A 62 -5.04 7.72 -7.68
C PHE A 62 -6.11 8.77 -8.00
N ASP A 63 -7.00 9.06 -7.05
CA ASP A 63 -8.09 10.03 -7.21
C ASP A 63 -7.54 11.43 -7.52
N LEU A 64 -6.51 11.85 -6.78
CA LEU A 64 -5.81 13.13 -6.96
C LEU A 64 -4.81 13.11 -8.13
N ARG A 65 -4.56 11.95 -8.73
CA ARG A 65 -3.50 11.74 -9.74
C ARG A 65 -2.13 12.27 -9.28
N ASP A 66 -1.84 12.12 -7.99
CA ASP A 66 -0.61 12.61 -7.39
C ASP A 66 0.49 11.56 -7.55
N TRP A 67 1.37 11.77 -8.54
CA TRP A 67 2.46 10.86 -8.87
C TRP A 67 3.79 11.25 -8.20
N HIS A 68 3.76 12.05 -7.14
CA HIS A 68 4.98 12.42 -6.43
C HIS A 68 5.27 11.47 -5.27
N GLY A 69 6.56 11.24 -5.03
CA GLY A 69 7.07 10.46 -3.91
C GLY A 69 6.62 9.00 -3.87
N VAL A 70 6.88 8.37 -2.73
CA VAL A 70 6.47 7.01 -2.42
C VAL A 70 5.21 7.05 -1.57
N ARG A 71 4.20 6.28 -1.98
CA ARG A 71 2.93 6.12 -1.25
C ARG A 71 2.52 4.67 -1.21
N ALA A 72 2.11 4.20 -0.04
CA ALA A 72 1.68 2.81 0.17
C ALA A 72 2.68 1.76 -0.37
N GLY A 73 3.98 2.07 -0.31
CA GLY A 73 5.04 1.19 -0.80
C GLY A 73 5.28 1.25 -2.32
N LEU A 74 4.70 2.22 -3.03
CA LEU A 74 4.83 2.38 -4.47
C LEU A 74 5.34 3.78 -4.83
N THR A 75 6.30 3.84 -5.75
CA THR A 75 6.76 5.09 -6.37
C THR A 75 5.67 5.70 -7.26
N GLY A 76 5.78 7.00 -7.54
CA GLY A 76 4.94 7.68 -8.53
C GLY A 76 4.86 6.97 -9.88
N THR A 77 6.01 6.51 -10.39
CA THR A 77 6.10 5.77 -11.66
C THR A 77 5.39 4.42 -11.61
N GLU A 78 5.58 3.65 -10.53
CA GLU A 78 4.87 2.38 -10.31
C GLU A 78 3.35 2.62 -10.25
N ARG A 79 2.91 3.66 -9.52
CA ARG A 79 1.50 4.03 -9.41
C ARG A 79 0.90 4.46 -10.75
N ARG A 80 1.60 5.30 -11.53
CA ARG A 80 1.15 5.72 -12.86
C ARG A 80 0.93 4.53 -13.81
N ASN A 81 1.78 3.51 -13.75
CA ASN A 81 1.65 2.30 -14.58
C ASN A 81 0.43 1.42 -14.20
N LEU A 82 -0.08 1.59 -12.97
CA LEU A 82 -1.17 0.81 -12.39
C LEU A 82 -2.53 1.54 -12.43
N ALA A 83 -2.51 2.88 -12.57
CA ALA A 83 -3.70 3.73 -12.53
C ALA A 83 -4.79 3.25 -13.51
N GLY A 84 -6.03 3.18 -13.03
CA GLY A 84 -7.23 2.86 -13.82
C GLY A 84 -7.40 1.39 -14.21
N LYS A 85 -6.50 0.48 -13.79
CA LYS A 85 -6.59 -0.93 -14.18
C LYS A 85 -7.39 -1.76 -13.19
N ARG A 86 -7.12 -1.65 -11.89
CA ARG A 86 -7.67 -2.52 -10.82
C ARG A 86 -7.58 -1.84 -9.45
N GLU A 87 -8.43 -2.24 -8.51
CA GLU A 87 -8.38 -1.74 -7.12
C GLU A 87 -7.23 -2.37 -6.32
N PRO A 88 -6.50 -1.58 -5.52
CA PRO A 88 -5.43 -2.10 -4.66
C PRO A 88 -5.95 -2.95 -3.49
N ARG A 89 -5.21 -4.00 -3.15
CA ARG A 89 -5.56 -4.97 -2.10
C ARG A 89 -4.39 -5.20 -1.14
N TRP A 90 -4.68 -5.66 0.07
CA TRP A 90 -3.65 -6.15 1.00
C TRP A 90 -3.23 -7.58 0.67
N CYS A 91 -1.93 -7.83 0.72
CA CYS A 91 -1.40 -9.18 0.64
C CYS A 91 -1.65 -9.90 1.97
N VAL A 92 -2.39 -11.01 1.96
CA VAL A 92 -2.66 -11.82 3.16
C VAL A 92 -1.42 -12.46 3.82
N ARG A 93 -0.23 -12.29 3.23
CA ARG A 93 1.03 -12.86 3.74
C ARG A 93 1.97 -11.80 4.32
N CYS A 94 2.29 -10.75 3.56
CA CYS A 94 3.21 -9.71 4.02
C CYS A 94 2.51 -8.43 4.48
N ASN A 95 1.18 -8.39 4.43
CA ASN A 95 0.35 -7.22 4.75
C ASN A 95 0.65 -5.96 3.91
N ASP A 96 1.41 -6.09 2.83
CA ASP A 96 1.71 -4.98 1.94
C ASP A 96 0.59 -4.76 0.93
N VAL A 97 0.36 -3.50 0.58
CA VAL A 97 -0.58 -3.13 -0.49
C VAL A 97 0.03 -3.48 -1.83
N PHE A 98 -0.78 -4.09 -2.70
CA PHE A 98 -0.41 -4.39 -4.08
C PHE A 98 -1.61 -4.17 -4.99
N VAL A 99 -1.33 -3.91 -6.28
CA VAL A 99 -2.37 -3.94 -7.31
C VAL A 99 -2.40 -5.34 -7.92
N PRO A 100 -3.52 -6.07 -7.81
CA PRO A 100 -3.62 -7.43 -8.33
C PRO A 100 -3.50 -7.43 -9.85
N ARG A 101 -2.94 -8.51 -10.44
CA ARG A 101 -2.94 -8.78 -11.89
C ARG A 101 -4.04 -9.76 -12.30
N LEU A 102 -4.50 -10.59 -11.37
CA LEU A 102 -5.59 -11.55 -11.54
C LEU A 102 -6.73 -11.20 -10.58
N ASP A 103 -7.97 -11.50 -10.94
CA ASP A 103 -9.14 -11.04 -10.19
C ASP A 103 -9.23 -11.64 -8.77
N ASN A 104 -8.73 -12.86 -8.61
CA ASN A 104 -8.67 -13.59 -7.35
C ASN A 104 -7.28 -13.56 -6.70
N GLN A 105 -6.41 -12.62 -7.10
CA GLN A 105 -5.10 -12.49 -6.49
C GLN A 105 -5.23 -11.92 -5.08
N VAL A 106 -4.90 -12.73 -4.07
CA VAL A 106 -4.91 -12.38 -2.63
C VAL A 106 -3.51 -12.16 -2.04
N ARG A 107 -2.46 -12.48 -2.81
CA ARG A 107 -1.06 -12.30 -2.42
C ARG A 107 -0.33 -11.44 -3.45
N CYS A 108 0.57 -10.56 -3.00
CA CYS A 108 1.45 -9.81 -3.91
C CYS A 108 2.32 -10.79 -4.73
N ARG A 109 2.82 -10.36 -5.90
CA ARG A 109 3.62 -11.23 -6.78
C ARG A 109 4.80 -11.89 -6.03
N PRO A 110 5.62 -11.16 -5.25
CA PRO A 110 6.65 -11.78 -4.43
C PRO A 110 6.10 -12.90 -3.55
N CYS A 111 5.07 -12.62 -2.73
CA CYS A 111 4.49 -13.62 -1.83
C CYS A 111 3.80 -14.80 -2.52
N ALA A 112 3.30 -14.62 -3.75
CA ALA A 112 2.71 -15.69 -4.54
C ALA A 112 3.78 -16.60 -5.18
N SER A 113 4.96 -16.06 -5.49
CA SER A 113 6.09 -16.82 -6.03
C SER A 113 6.84 -17.65 -4.97
N PHE A 114 6.52 -17.50 -3.68
CA PHE A 114 7.06 -18.32 -2.58
C PHE A 114 5.93 -19.15 -1.96
N VAL A 115 5.76 -20.41 -2.36
CA VAL A 115 4.89 -21.35 -1.65
C VAL A 115 5.80 -22.29 -0.87
N ASP A 116 5.57 -22.46 0.44
CA ASP A 116 6.31 -23.36 1.33
C ASP A 116 7.84 -23.16 1.39
N GLY A 117 8.29 -21.90 1.50
CA GLY A 117 9.72 -21.58 1.67
C GLY A 117 10.58 -21.72 0.42
N ASN A 118 10.02 -22.16 -0.71
CA ASN A 118 10.73 -22.32 -1.99
C ASN A 118 10.18 -21.40 -3.09
N ARG A 119 11.08 -20.93 -3.97
CA ARG A 119 10.73 -20.14 -5.16
C ARG A 119 10.07 -21.06 -6.18
N VAL A 120 8.80 -20.83 -6.50
CA VAL A 120 8.14 -21.46 -7.64
C VAL A 120 8.83 -20.95 -8.90
N ARG A 121 9.64 -21.80 -9.55
CA ARG A 121 10.15 -21.50 -10.89
C ARG A 121 8.95 -21.49 -11.84
N GLU A 122 8.55 -20.31 -12.31
CA GLU A 122 7.59 -20.18 -13.41
C GLU A 122 8.14 -20.99 -14.60
N THR A 123 7.60 -22.19 -14.84
CA THR A 123 7.85 -22.93 -16.06
C THR A 123 7.20 -22.14 -17.19
N ARG A 124 8.02 -21.39 -17.95
CA ARG A 124 7.61 -20.85 -19.26
C ARG A 124 7.18 -22.05 -20.11
N LYS A 125 5.86 -22.24 -20.30
CA LYS A 125 5.36 -23.03 -21.42
C LYS A 125 5.85 -22.35 -22.71
N ARG A 126 6.68 -23.09 -23.45
CA ARG A 126 7.05 -22.79 -24.84
C ARG A 126 5.85 -23.04 -25.74
#